data_AF-A0A0R2CR20-F1
#
_entry.id   AF-A0A0R2CR20-F1
#
_cell.length_a   1.000
_cell.length_b   1.000
_cell.length_c   1.000
_cell.angle_alpha   90.00
_cell.angle_beta   90.00
_cell.angle_gamma   90.00
#
_symmetry.space_group_name_H-M   'P 1'
#
loop_
_entity.id
_entity.type
_entity.pdbx_description
1 polymer ?
#
loop_
_entity_poly.entity_id
_entity_poly.type
_entity_poly.pdbx_seq_one_letter_code
_entity_poly.pdbx_strand_id
1 'polypeptide(L)'
;MDEVKERFFIKNDDEADWAFEKLAEYKHQSEQLESRRDEFVAKYQQKIDDWYNPQSTSVQDQINYFQGLIEEYRLTKPDGKVNVPSGKTSVRTTKKFIKDENALLAYVESNHPEFIENTSKVKWGDFKKTLKPVNGKAVDENGEIVEGITTQEETKVTYKPNMTVIGLPESEVSDEN
;
A
#
# COMPACT_ATOMS: atom_id res chain seq x y z
N MET A 1 -26.86 -18.47 27.01
CA MET A 1 -26.69 -17.57 28.17
C MET A 1 -25.30 -17.01 28.02
N ASP A 2 -25.19 -15.76 27.58
CA ASP A 2 -23.90 -15.09 27.45
C ASP A 2 -23.34 -14.83 28.85
N GLU A 3 -22.25 -15.52 29.17
CA GLU A 3 -21.48 -15.29 30.38
C GLU A 3 -20.79 -13.92 30.24
N VAL A 4 -21.32 -12.91 30.92
CA VAL A 4 -20.69 -11.58 30.98
C VAL A 4 -19.39 -11.74 31.76
N LYS A 5 -18.28 -11.97 31.05
CA LYS A 5 -16.94 -11.94 31.64
C LYS A 5 -16.77 -10.62 32.39
N GLU A 6 -16.64 -10.70 33.72
CA GLU A 6 -16.35 -9.53 34.54
C GLU A 6 -15.09 -8.84 34.01
N ARG A 7 -15.17 -7.52 33.82
CA ARG A 7 -14.05 -6.71 33.34
C ARG A 7 -12.94 -6.73 34.39
N PHE A 8 -11.77 -7.25 34.03
CA PHE A 8 -10.58 -7.17 34.88
C PHE A 8 -10.09 -5.72 34.96
N PHE A 9 -9.76 -5.27 36.18
CA PHE A 9 -9.19 -3.95 36.45
C PHE A 9 -7.82 -4.13 37.08
N ILE A 10 -6.81 -3.49 36.49
CA ILE A 10 -5.45 -3.45 37.02
C ILE A 10 -5.39 -2.46 38.18
N LYS A 11 -4.93 -2.91 39.34
CA LYS A 11 -4.93 -2.16 40.60
C LYS A 11 -3.53 -1.87 41.15
N ASN A 12 -2.52 -2.59 40.68
CA ASN A 12 -1.12 -2.46 41.12
C ASN A 12 -0.16 -2.76 39.96
N ASP A 13 1.13 -2.48 40.18
CA ASP A 13 2.17 -2.64 39.16
C ASP A 13 2.41 -4.12 38.79
N ASP A 14 2.23 -5.05 39.72
CA ASP A 14 2.36 -6.50 39.45
C ASP A 14 1.26 -7.00 38.48
N GLU A 15 0.02 -6.51 38.65
CA GLU A 15 -1.09 -6.78 37.73
C GLU A 15 -0.88 -6.12 36.35
N ALA A 16 -0.18 -4.97 36.32
CA ALA A 16 0.23 -4.33 35.06
C ALA A 16 1.32 -5.15 34.35
N ASP A 17 2.28 -5.69 35.09
CA ASP A 17 3.33 -6.58 34.55
C ASP A 17 2.72 -7.84 33.93
N TRP A 18 1.82 -8.52 34.65
CA TRP A 18 1.03 -9.64 34.12
C TRP A 18 0.24 -9.26 32.85
N ALA A 19 -0.36 -8.07 32.81
CA ALA A 19 -1.07 -7.59 31.62
C ALA A 19 -0.13 -7.38 30.42
N PHE A 20 1.11 -6.94 30.66
CA PHE A 20 2.14 -6.85 29.62
C PHE A 20 2.65 -8.23 29.16
N GLU A 21 2.78 -9.21 30.06
CA GLU A 21 3.10 -10.60 29.69
C GLU A 21 2.01 -11.19 28.77
N LYS A 22 0.73 -11.01 29.14
CA LYS A 22 -0.40 -11.44 28.30
C LYS A 22 -0.44 -10.71 26.96
N LEU A 23 -0.14 -9.41 26.95
CA LEU A 23 -0.02 -8.66 25.71
C LEU A 23 1.11 -9.21 24.82
N ALA A 24 2.24 -9.62 25.39
CA ALA A 24 3.34 -10.26 24.66
C ALA A 24 2.88 -11.59 24.04
N GLU A 25 2.24 -12.44 24.85
CA GLU A 25 1.70 -13.74 24.42
C GLU A 25 0.73 -13.59 23.23
N TYR A 26 -0.25 -12.69 23.34
CA TYR A 26 -1.21 -12.47 22.27
C TYR A 26 -0.60 -11.84 21.02
N LYS A 27 0.41 -10.95 21.16
CA LYS A 27 1.14 -10.44 20.00
C LYS A 27 1.88 -11.56 19.27
N HIS A 28 2.54 -12.45 20.00
CA HIS A 28 3.24 -13.59 19.40
C HIS A 28 2.26 -14.58 18.74
N GLN A 29 1.11 -14.86 19.36
CA GLN A 29 0.06 -15.65 18.72
C GLN A 29 -0.47 -14.99 17.45
N SER A 30 -0.68 -13.67 17.46
CA SER A 30 -1.09 -12.90 16.27
C SER A 30 -0.06 -13.03 15.14
N GLU A 31 1.22 -12.87 15.46
CA GLU A 31 2.32 -12.97 14.48
C GLU A 31 2.41 -14.38 13.88
N GLN A 32 2.23 -15.43 14.68
CA GLN A 32 2.17 -16.80 14.18
C GLN A 32 0.95 -17.04 13.27
N LEU A 33 -0.22 -16.50 13.62
CA LEU A 33 -1.41 -16.59 12.78
C LEU A 33 -1.23 -15.84 11.45
N GLU A 34 -0.61 -14.66 11.48
CA GLU A 34 -0.27 -13.90 10.27
C GLU A 34 0.72 -14.66 9.39
N SER A 35 1.79 -15.20 9.98
CA SER A 35 2.79 -16.01 9.27
C SER A 35 2.13 -17.24 8.61
N ARG A 36 1.29 -17.97 9.37
CA ARG A 36 0.56 -19.13 8.86
C ARG A 36 -0.42 -18.75 7.74
N ARG A 37 -1.11 -17.61 7.86
CA ARG A 37 -1.99 -17.07 6.80
C ARG A 37 -1.17 -16.84 5.53
N ASP A 38 -0.03 -16.17 5.65
CA ASP A 38 0.80 -15.79 4.51
C ASP A 38 1.39 -17.01 3.81
N GLU A 39 1.81 -18.04 4.57
CA GLU A 39 2.21 -19.34 4.03
C GLU A 39 1.07 -20.01 3.23
N PHE A 40 -0.16 -20.01 3.76
CA PHE A 40 -1.30 -20.56 3.04
C PHE A 40 -1.58 -19.76 1.76
N VAL A 41 -1.64 -18.43 1.85
CA VAL A 41 -1.88 -17.56 0.69
C VAL A 41 -0.84 -17.81 -0.39
N ALA A 42 0.45 -17.83 -0.05
CA ALA A 42 1.52 -18.10 -1.00
C ALA A 42 1.37 -19.48 -1.66
N LYS A 43 1.09 -20.52 -0.87
CA LYS A 43 0.90 -21.89 -1.38
C LYS A 43 -0.31 -22.01 -2.30
N TYR A 44 -1.43 -21.37 -1.96
CA TYR A 44 -2.64 -21.41 -2.78
C TYR A 44 -2.48 -20.56 -4.05
N GLN A 45 -1.84 -19.40 -3.95
CA GLN A 45 -1.52 -18.57 -5.11
C GLN A 45 -0.66 -19.35 -6.11
N GLN A 46 0.40 -20.01 -5.64
CA GLN A 46 1.23 -20.85 -6.49
C GLN A 46 0.42 -21.96 -7.17
N LYS A 47 -0.46 -22.66 -6.44
CA LYS A 47 -1.33 -23.69 -7.03
C LYS A 47 -2.29 -23.14 -8.09
N ILE A 48 -2.84 -21.96 -7.85
CA ILE A 48 -3.72 -21.28 -8.80
C ILE A 48 -2.93 -20.95 -10.07
N ASP A 49 -1.74 -20.38 -9.92
CA ASP A 49 -0.87 -19.99 -11.02
C ASP A 49 -0.39 -21.23 -11.81
N ASP A 50 0.03 -22.30 -11.14
CA ASP A 50 0.45 -23.56 -11.75
C ASP A 50 -0.69 -24.23 -12.56
N TRP A 51 -1.94 -24.08 -12.12
CA TRP A 51 -3.09 -24.57 -12.87
C TRP A 51 -3.50 -23.63 -14.02
N TYR A 52 -3.49 -22.32 -13.78
CA TYR A 52 -3.97 -21.29 -14.72
C TYR A 52 -2.99 -21.04 -15.87
N ASN A 53 -1.70 -20.88 -15.56
CA ASN A 53 -0.67 -20.52 -16.53
C ASN A 53 -0.57 -21.46 -17.73
N PRO A 54 -0.54 -22.80 -17.60
CA PRO A 54 -0.48 -23.68 -18.77
C PRO A 54 -1.75 -23.61 -19.62
N GLN A 55 -2.93 -23.47 -18.99
CA GLN A 55 -4.20 -23.34 -19.70
C GLN A 55 -4.27 -21.99 -20.45
N SER A 56 -3.90 -20.90 -19.78
CA SER A 56 -3.92 -19.56 -20.36
C SER A 56 -2.84 -19.40 -21.44
N THR A 57 -1.64 -19.96 -21.24
CA THR A 57 -0.55 -19.88 -22.22
C THR A 57 -0.95 -20.54 -23.52
N SER A 58 -1.54 -21.74 -23.48
CA SER A 58 -2.01 -22.43 -24.68
C SER A 58 -3.04 -21.59 -25.47
N VAL A 59 -4.01 -21.00 -24.79
CA VAL A 59 -5.00 -20.11 -25.44
C VAL A 59 -4.34 -18.85 -25.98
N GLN A 60 -3.43 -18.24 -25.22
CA GLN A 60 -2.72 -17.03 -25.63
C GLN A 60 -1.81 -17.29 -26.83
N ASP A 61 -1.16 -18.45 -26.91
CA ASP A 61 -0.34 -18.87 -28.05
C ASP A 61 -1.20 -19.02 -29.31
N GLN A 62 -2.40 -19.60 -29.20
CA GLN A 62 -3.34 -19.65 -30.32
C GLN A 62 -3.81 -18.26 -30.74
N ILE A 63 -4.12 -17.37 -29.78
CA ILE A 63 -4.47 -15.97 -30.06
C ILE A 63 -3.32 -15.29 -30.82
N ASN A 64 -2.09 -15.40 -30.32
CA ASN A 64 -0.91 -14.80 -30.92
C ASN A 64 -0.64 -15.36 -32.33
N TYR A 65 -0.79 -16.67 -32.51
CA TYR A 65 -0.66 -17.33 -33.81
C TYR A 65 -1.64 -16.75 -34.85
N PHE A 66 -2.94 -16.69 -34.53
CA PHE A 66 -3.93 -16.13 -35.45
C PHE A 66 -3.76 -14.63 -35.67
N GLN A 67 -3.36 -13.87 -34.63
CA GLN A 67 -3.01 -12.47 -34.79
C GLN A 67 -1.82 -12.28 -35.74
N GLY A 68 -0.81 -13.15 -35.67
CA GLY A 68 0.32 -13.18 -36.60
C GLY A 68 -0.12 -13.42 -38.05
N LEU A 69 -0.99 -14.41 -38.29
CA LEU A 69 -1.54 -14.65 -39.63
C LEU A 69 -2.32 -13.44 -40.18
N ILE A 70 -3.11 -12.79 -39.32
CA ILE A 70 -3.85 -11.57 -39.70
C ILE A 70 -2.90 -10.40 -39.98
N GLU A 71 -1.81 -10.28 -39.24
CA GLU A 71 -0.75 -9.29 -39.45
C GLU A 71 -0.04 -9.52 -40.79
N GLU A 72 0.39 -10.75 -41.09
CA GLU A 72 1.00 -11.08 -42.38
C GLU A 72 0.05 -10.75 -43.54
N TYR A 73 -1.23 -11.14 -43.41
CA TYR A 73 -2.22 -10.86 -44.43
C TYR A 73 -2.50 -9.35 -44.61
N ARG A 74 -2.61 -8.58 -43.52
CA ARG A 74 -2.89 -7.14 -43.64
C ARG A 74 -1.77 -6.40 -44.37
N LEU A 75 -0.51 -6.83 -44.20
CA LEU A 75 0.66 -6.25 -44.86
C LEU A 75 0.65 -6.46 -46.38
N THR A 76 -0.05 -7.48 -46.88
CA THR A 76 -0.26 -7.68 -48.32
C THR A 76 -1.26 -6.68 -48.93
N LYS A 77 -2.04 -5.97 -48.11
CA LYS A 77 -3.06 -5.02 -48.59
C LYS A 77 -2.50 -3.61 -48.71
N PRO A 78 -2.87 -2.86 -49.76
CA PRO A 78 -2.39 -1.48 -49.97
C PRO A 78 -2.75 -0.54 -48.82
N ASP A 79 -3.93 -0.72 -48.20
CA ASP A 79 -4.38 0.12 -47.08
C ASP A 79 -3.95 -0.40 -45.71
N GLY A 80 -3.29 -1.56 -45.63
CA GLY A 80 -2.87 -2.21 -44.38
C GLY A 80 -4.03 -2.65 -43.46
N LYS A 81 -5.29 -2.61 -43.95
CA LYS A 81 -6.50 -2.87 -43.17
C LYS A 81 -7.26 -4.08 -43.68
N VAL A 82 -7.77 -4.88 -42.76
CA VAL A 82 -8.66 -6.02 -43.01
C VAL A 82 -10.04 -5.66 -42.46
N ASN A 83 -11.09 -5.83 -43.27
CA ASN A 83 -12.48 -5.63 -42.86
C ASN A 83 -13.33 -6.76 -43.43
N VAL A 84 -13.84 -7.62 -42.56
CA VAL A 84 -14.65 -8.81 -42.90
C VAL A 84 -15.80 -8.95 -41.89
N PRO A 85 -16.88 -9.71 -42.17
CA PRO A 85 -18.01 -9.84 -41.24
C PRO A 85 -17.61 -10.32 -39.84
N SER A 86 -16.56 -11.14 -39.74
CA SER A 86 -16.06 -11.69 -38.49
C SER A 86 -15.08 -10.77 -37.74
N GLY A 87 -14.70 -9.61 -38.28
CA GLY A 87 -13.77 -8.70 -37.60
C GLY A 87 -13.09 -7.67 -38.49
N LYS A 88 -12.33 -6.77 -37.85
CA LYS A 88 -11.57 -5.70 -38.52
C LYS A 88 -10.24 -5.41 -37.84
N THR A 89 -9.22 -5.02 -38.60
CA THR A 89 -7.98 -4.46 -38.06
C THR A 89 -8.04 -2.94 -38.02
N SER A 90 -7.54 -2.35 -36.93
CA SER A 90 -7.39 -0.90 -36.79
C SER A 90 -5.92 -0.57 -36.63
N VAL A 91 -5.41 0.31 -37.48
CA VAL A 91 -4.02 0.77 -37.44
C VAL A 91 -4.02 2.19 -36.92
N ARG A 92 -3.33 2.42 -35.79
CA ARG A 92 -3.14 3.75 -35.19
C ARG A 92 -1.65 3.97 -34.92
N THR A 93 -1.07 4.95 -35.59
CA THR A 93 0.27 5.44 -35.27
C THR A 93 0.16 6.54 -34.23
N THR A 94 0.74 6.33 -33.04
CA THR A 94 0.80 7.35 -31.99
C THR A 94 2.24 7.85 -31.88
N LYS A 95 2.44 9.17 -31.93
CA LYS A 95 3.77 9.77 -31.69
C LYS A 95 3.97 9.90 -30.18
N LYS A 96 5.01 9.25 -29.66
CA LYS A 96 5.43 9.41 -28.26
C LYS A 96 6.45 10.55 -28.20
N PHE A 97 6.14 11.59 -27.44
CA PHE A 97 7.12 12.63 -27.12
C PHE A 97 8.02 12.10 -26.01
N ILE A 98 9.28 11.83 -26.34
CA ILE A 98 10.33 11.55 -25.35
C ILE A 98 10.84 12.91 -24.90
N LYS A 99 10.66 13.22 -23.61
CA LYS A 99 11.07 14.50 -23.03
C LYS A 99 12.40 14.32 -22.31
N ASP A 100 13.36 15.19 -22.60
CA ASP A 100 14.48 15.46 -21.71
C ASP A 100 14.04 16.61 -20.80
N GLU A 101 13.85 16.32 -19.51
CA GLU A 101 13.28 17.26 -18.56
C GLU A 101 14.15 18.52 -18.40
N ASN A 102 15.47 18.38 -18.46
CA ASN A 102 16.39 19.51 -18.24
C ASN A 102 16.40 20.47 -19.43
N ALA A 103 16.50 19.93 -20.64
CA ALA A 103 16.45 20.74 -21.86
C ALA A 103 15.06 21.36 -22.07
N LEU A 104 14.00 20.63 -21.72
CA LEU A 104 12.63 21.12 -21.82
C LEU A 104 12.34 22.24 -20.81
N LEU A 105 12.78 22.11 -19.56
CA LEU A 105 12.61 23.15 -18.55
C LEU A 105 13.29 24.45 -18.96
N ALA A 106 14.55 24.42 -19.41
CA ALA A 106 15.26 25.63 -19.84
C ALA A 106 14.60 26.31 -21.05
N TYR A 107 14.08 25.52 -22.00
CA TYR A 107 13.35 26.05 -23.17
C TYR A 107 12.01 26.67 -22.77
N VAL A 108 11.26 26.03 -21.86
CA VAL A 108 9.97 26.50 -21.36
C VAL A 108 10.15 27.74 -20.48
N GLU A 109 11.19 27.81 -19.63
CA GLU A 109 11.56 29.02 -18.87
C GLU A 109 11.84 30.22 -19.77
N SER A 110 12.50 30.00 -20.91
CA SER A 110 12.90 31.09 -21.80
C SER A 110 11.78 31.55 -22.75
N ASN A 111 10.94 30.61 -23.21
CA ASN A 111 9.99 30.89 -24.30
C ASN A 111 8.51 30.82 -23.87
N HIS A 112 8.20 30.06 -22.83
CA HIS A 112 6.82 29.78 -22.43
C HIS A 112 6.67 29.63 -20.89
N PRO A 113 6.98 30.67 -20.11
CA PRO A 113 6.95 30.60 -18.64
C PRO A 113 5.54 30.31 -18.09
N GLU A 114 4.49 30.50 -18.88
CA GLU A 114 3.10 30.19 -18.54
C GLU A 114 2.82 28.70 -18.28
N PHE A 115 3.68 27.79 -18.79
CA PHE A 115 3.55 26.34 -18.55
C PHE A 115 4.44 25.84 -17.40
N ILE A 116 5.08 26.75 -16.65
CA ILE A 116 5.83 26.38 -15.45
C ILE A 116 4.87 26.28 -14.28
N GLU A 117 4.69 25.05 -13.79
CA GLU A 117 3.91 24.80 -12.60
C GLU A 117 4.72 25.19 -11.35
N ASN A 118 4.56 26.44 -10.91
CA ASN A 118 5.08 26.90 -9.62
C ASN A 118 4.23 26.33 -8.49
N THR A 119 4.54 25.09 -8.11
CA THR A 119 3.92 24.45 -6.94
C THR A 119 4.41 25.15 -5.67
N SER A 120 3.71 26.20 -5.25
CA SER A 120 3.92 26.89 -3.97
C SER A 120 3.36 26.02 -2.83
N LYS A 121 4.01 24.89 -2.55
CA LYS A 121 3.70 24.05 -1.40
C LYS A 121 4.43 24.58 -0.17
N VAL A 122 3.68 24.83 0.89
CA VAL A 122 4.24 25.12 2.21
C VAL A 122 5.11 23.92 2.61
N LYS A 123 6.38 24.18 2.95
CA LYS A 123 7.26 23.19 3.58
C LYS A 123 6.81 22.95 5.02
N TRP A 124 5.67 22.29 5.16
CA TRP A 124 4.98 22.10 6.43
C TRP A 124 5.87 21.44 7.50
N GLY A 125 6.72 20.49 7.10
CA GLY A 125 7.64 19.82 8.02
C GLY A 125 8.68 20.75 8.66
N ASP A 126 9.10 21.80 7.97
CA ASP A 126 10.03 22.80 8.50
C ASP A 126 9.30 23.92 9.22
N PHE A 127 8.19 24.39 8.65
CA PHE A 127 7.35 25.42 9.27
C PHE A 127 6.72 24.97 10.60
N LYS A 128 6.34 23.69 10.73
CA LYS A 128 5.80 23.17 11.99
C LYS A 128 6.82 23.24 13.14
N LYS A 129 8.12 23.19 12.86
CA LYS A 129 9.18 23.23 13.88
C LYS A 129 9.39 24.63 14.46
N THR A 130 9.06 25.66 13.70
CA THR A 130 9.18 27.07 14.13
C THR A 130 7.97 27.54 14.94
N LEU A 131 6.89 26.75 14.97
CA LEU A 131 5.66 27.08 15.68
C LEU A 131 5.71 26.65 17.15
N LYS A 132 5.32 27.57 18.04
CA LYS A 132 5.13 27.31 19.46
C LYS A 132 3.64 27.23 19.80
N PRO A 133 3.15 26.15 20.43
CA PRO A 133 1.79 26.09 20.91
C PRO A 133 1.63 27.03 22.11
N VAL A 134 0.71 28.00 22.03
CA VAL A 134 0.34 28.90 23.13
C VAL A 134 -1.18 28.99 23.18
N ASN A 135 -1.79 28.52 24.28
CA ASN A 135 -3.23 28.60 24.54
C ASN A 135 -4.13 28.14 23.37
N GLY A 136 -3.82 26.99 22.76
CA GLY A 136 -4.63 26.40 21.69
C GLY A 136 -4.39 26.98 20.28
N LYS A 137 -3.43 27.90 20.14
CA LYS A 137 -3.03 28.51 18.86
C LYS A 137 -1.53 28.29 18.60
N ALA A 138 -1.14 28.22 17.34
CA ALA A 138 0.27 28.19 16.95
C ALA A 138 0.80 29.62 16.76
N VAL A 139 1.93 29.93 17.41
CA VAL A 139 2.63 31.23 17.31
C VAL A 139 3.95 31.02 16.57
N ASP A 140 4.29 31.90 15.64
CA ASP A 140 5.56 31.85 14.91
C ASP A 140 6.75 32.43 15.71
N GLU A 141 7.95 32.45 15.12
CA GLU A 141 9.16 32.98 15.76
C GLU A 141 9.10 34.49 16.06
N ASN A 142 8.22 35.23 15.39
CA ASN A 142 8.02 36.66 15.55
C ASN A 142 6.95 37.02 16.58
N GLY A 143 6.27 36.01 17.15
CA GLY A 143 5.18 36.23 18.10
C GLY A 143 3.82 36.47 17.42
N GLU A 144 3.72 36.27 16.11
CA GLU A 144 2.46 36.38 15.38
C GLU A 144 1.66 35.08 15.46
N ILE A 145 0.35 35.22 15.71
CA ILE A 145 -0.58 34.08 15.74
C ILE A 145 -0.81 33.63 14.31
N VAL A 146 -0.46 32.39 13.98
CA VAL A 146 -0.69 31.83 12.66
C VAL A 146 -2.15 31.41 12.53
N GLU A 147 -2.93 32.19 11.79
CA GLU A 147 -4.32 31.87 11.46
C GLU A 147 -4.37 30.57 10.63
N GLY A 148 -5.23 29.62 11.04
CA GLY A 148 -5.41 28.33 10.37
C GLY A 148 -4.80 27.10 11.08
N ILE A 149 -4.14 27.28 12.23
CA ILE A 149 -3.57 26.16 13.01
C ILE A 149 -4.15 26.15 14.43
N THR A 150 -4.96 25.13 14.73
CA THR A 150 -5.44 24.83 16.08
C THR A 150 -4.56 23.74 16.69
N THR A 151 -3.98 24.00 17.85
CA THR A 151 -3.16 23.01 18.56
C THR A 151 -4.03 22.28 19.58
N GLN A 152 -4.22 20.98 19.39
CA GLN A 152 -4.85 20.10 20.37
C GLN A 152 -3.78 19.18 20.96
N GLU A 153 -3.74 19.09 22.29
CA GLU A 153 -2.86 18.15 22.99
C GLU A 153 -3.52 16.77 22.96
N GLU A 154 -2.98 15.86 22.16
CA GLU A 154 -3.36 14.45 22.17
C GLU A 154 -2.27 13.63 22.85
N THR A 155 -2.60 13.00 23.98
CA THR A 155 -1.70 12.06 24.65
C THR A 155 -1.74 10.72 23.94
N LYS A 156 -0.74 10.46 23.09
CA LYS A 156 -0.58 9.15 22.44
C LYS A 156 0.16 8.18 23.38
N VAL A 157 -0.57 7.22 23.93
CA VAL A 157 0.03 6.12 24.71
C VAL A 157 0.36 4.95 23.77
N THR A 158 1.56 4.39 23.88
CA THR A 158 2.01 3.23 23.10
C THR A 158 2.42 2.10 24.04
N TYR A 159 1.95 0.88 23.77
CA TYR A 159 2.21 -0.30 24.60
C TYR A 159 3.21 -1.22 23.91
N LYS A 160 4.41 -1.32 24.49
CA LYS A 160 5.51 -2.16 23.99
C LYS A 160 5.85 -3.21 25.05
N PRO A 161 5.30 -4.43 24.96
CA PRO A 161 5.73 -5.51 25.82
C PRO A 161 7.16 -5.92 25.43
N ASN A 162 7.94 -6.39 26.40
CA ASN A 162 9.23 -7.02 26.13
C ASN A 162 8.98 -8.40 25.53
N MET A 163 9.49 -8.66 24.32
CA MET A 163 9.42 -9.99 23.71
C MET A 163 10.44 -10.92 24.38
N THR A 164 10.04 -11.55 25.48
CA THR A 164 10.72 -12.77 25.95
C THR A 164 10.20 -13.92 25.11
N VAL A 165 11.07 -14.82 24.64
CA VAL A 165 10.68 -16.04 23.92
C VAL A 165 9.97 -16.95 24.93
N ILE A 166 8.67 -16.74 25.13
CA ILE A 166 7.86 -17.57 26.02
C ILE A 166 7.52 -18.82 25.21
N GLY A 167 8.22 -19.92 25.50
CA GLY A 167 7.81 -21.24 25.06
C GLY A 167 6.39 -21.48 25.54
N LEU A 168 5.48 -21.73 24.60
CA LEU A 168 4.09 -22.10 24.90
C LEU A 168 4.11 -23.29 25.88
N PRO A 169 3.35 -23.27 26.98
CA PRO A 169 3.09 -24.51 27.70
C PRO A 169 2.34 -25.43 26.73
N GLU A 170 2.90 -26.62 26.53
CA GLU A 170 2.25 -27.76 25.89
C GLU A 170 0.82 -27.83 26.44
N SER A 171 -0.16 -27.74 25.55
CA SER A 171 -1.55 -27.98 25.92
C SER A 171 -1.61 -29.34 26.58
N GLU A 172 -1.83 -29.38 27.90
CA GLU A 172 -2.22 -30.62 28.58
C GLU A 172 -3.47 -31.12 27.86
N VAL A 173 -3.26 -32.17 27.08
CA VAL A 173 -4.29 -33.08 26.63
C VAL A 173 -4.88 -33.64 27.92
N SER A 174 -6.02 -33.09 28.34
CA SER A 174 -6.88 -33.75 29.31
C SER A 174 -7.51 -34.95 28.60
N ASP A 175 -6.75 -36.05 28.55
CA ASP A 175 -7.31 -37.38 28.57
C ASP A 175 -8.07 -37.59 29.90
N GLU A 176 -9.06 -38.50 29.86
CA GLU A 176 -10.04 -38.88 30.89
C GLU A 176 -11.31 -37.98 30.92
N ASN A 177 -12.52 -38.47 30.60
CA ASN A 177 -13.08 -39.83 30.61
C ASN A 177 -14.33 -39.88 29.71
#